data_AF-A0A7Z9XQA5-F1
#
_entry.id   AF-A0A7Z9XQA5-F1
#
_cell.length_a   1.000
_cell.length_b   1.000
_cell.length_c   1.000
_cell.angle_alpha   90.00
_cell.angle_beta   90.00
_cell.angle_gamma   90.00
#
_symmetry.space_group_name_H-M   'P 1'
#
loop_
_entity.id
_entity.type
_entity.pdbx_description
1 polymer ?
#
loop_
_entity_poly.entity_id
_entity_poly.type
_entity_poly.pdbx_seq_one_letter_code
_entity_poly.pdbx_strand_id
1 'polypeptide(L)'
;MDTMDISRILQRLPHRYPFLLVDRVLECQPGERLLALKNVSMNEPFFQGHFPGKPVMPGVLIVEALAQATCLLAMESEADDNELIYLLAGVDKARFKRQVLPGDQLHLE
;
A
#
# COMPACT_ATOMS: atom_id res chain seq x y z
N MET A 1 18.89 0.09 -7.05
CA MET A 1 17.55 -0.22 -6.52
C MET A 1 17.02 1.08 -5.99
N ASP A 2 15.97 1.58 -6.62
CA ASP A 2 15.50 2.93 -6.34
C ASP A 2 14.50 2.90 -5.18
N THR A 3 14.64 3.86 -4.28
CA THR A 3 13.79 4.03 -3.10
C THR A 3 12.86 5.22 -3.31
N MET A 4 11.61 5.14 -2.85
CA MET A 4 10.67 6.28 -2.91
C MET A 4 10.16 6.65 -1.52
N ASP A 5 10.27 7.92 -1.17
CA ASP A 5 9.65 8.48 0.03
C ASP A 5 8.19 8.90 -0.23
N ILE A 6 7.52 9.36 0.83
CA ILE A 6 6.12 9.78 0.75
C ILE A 6 5.90 10.95 -0.22
N SER A 7 6.88 11.85 -0.37
CA SER A 7 6.77 12.99 -1.29
C SER A 7 6.71 12.51 -2.72
N ARG A 8 7.57 11.54 -3.09
CA ARG A 8 7.53 10.93 -4.42
C ARG A 8 6.25 10.11 -4.62
N ILE A 9 5.85 9.32 -3.62
CA ILE A 9 4.61 8.52 -3.69
C ILE A 9 3.39 9.41 -3.94
N LEU A 10 3.30 10.57 -3.29
CA LEU A 10 2.19 11.53 -3.46
C LEU A 10 2.13 12.16 -4.86
N GLN A 11 3.27 12.27 -5.55
CA GLN A 11 3.33 12.73 -6.95
C GLN A 11 2.85 11.64 -7.92
N ARG A 12 3.09 10.37 -7.59
CA ARG A 12 2.77 9.23 -8.46
C ARG A 12 1.34 8.73 -8.26
N LEU A 13 0.95 8.49 -7.02
CA LEU A 13 -0.38 7.99 -6.69
C LEU A 13 -1.38 9.14 -6.53
N PRO A 14 -2.61 9.03 -7.06
CA PRO A 14 -3.68 9.99 -6.80
C PRO A 14 -4.30 9.83 -5.40
N HIS A 15 -4.07 8.70 -4.73
CA HIS A 15 -4.60 8.40 -3.40
C HIS A 15 -4.15 9.44 -2.35
N ARG A 16 -5.07 9.82 -1.46
CA ARG A 16 -4.83 10.76 -0.35
C ARG A 16 -5.42 10.22 0.94
N TYR A 17 -5.10 10.84 2.07
CA TYR A 17 -5.69 10.48 3.36
C TYR A 17 -7.24 10.51 3.27
N PRO A 18 -7.94 9.51 3.85
CA PRO A 18 -7.43 8.39 4.66
C PRO A 18 -7.13 7.10 3.88
N PHE A 19 -6.96 7.16 2.56
CA PHE A 19 -6.87 5.99 1.67
C PHE A 19 -5.54 5.82 0.94
N LEU A 20 -4.52 6.63 1.25
CA LEU A 20 -3.14 6.34 0.85
C LEU A 20 -2.51 5.43 1.92
N LEU A 21 -2.10 4.23 1.53
CA LEU A 21 -1.70 3.15 2.45
C LEU A 21 -0.29 2.59 2.19
N VAL A 22 0.54 3.31 1.44
CA VAL A 22 1.97 3.00 1.28
C VAL A 22 2.78 4.18 1.80
N ASP A 23 3.66 3.93 2.76
CA ASP A 23 4.45 4.99 3.41
C ASP A 23 5.80 5.21 2.70
N ARG A 24 6.37 4.14 2.15
CA ARG A 24 7.69 4.14 1.51
C ARG A 24 7.84 2.96 0.55
N VAL A 25 8.63 3.14 -0.51
CA VAL A 25 9.18 2.03 -1.31
C VAL A 25 10.64 1.83 -0.93
N LEU A 26 10.97 0.61 -0.49
CA LEU A 26 12.29 0.22 -0.02
C LEU A 26 13.16 -0.30 -1.18
N GLU A 27 12.56 -0.99 -2.15
CA GLU A 27 13.25 -1.48 -3.34
C GLU A 27 12.30 -1.43 -4.54
N CYS A 28 12.79 -1.00 -5.70
CA CYS A 28 12.07 -1.08 -6.96
C CYS A 28 12.97 -1.62 -8.07
N GLN A 29 12.48 -2.63 -8.79
CA GLN A 29 13.03 -3.16 -10.03
C GLN A 29 11.94 -3.06 -11.11
N PRO A 30 11.99 -2.01 -11.95
CA PRO A 30 10.98 -1.78 -13.00
C PRO A 30 10.74 -3.03 -13.86
N GLY A 31 9.48 -3.35 -14.09
CA GLY A 31 9.01 -4.51 -14.86
C GLY A 31 9.05 -5.84 -14.11
N GLU A 32 9.59 -5.89 -12.89
CA GLU A 32 9.84 -7.14 -12.18
C GLU A 32 9.24 -7.18 -10.77
N ARG A 33 9.70 -6.33 -9.84
CA ARG A 33 9.25 -6.36 -8.43
C ARG A 33 9.39 -5.02 -7.72
N LEU A 34 8.61 -4.84 -6.66
CA LEU A 34 8.67 -3.67 -5.77
C LEU A 34 8.42 -4.12 -4.32
N LEU A 35 9.27 -3.68 -3.39
CA LEU A 35 9.09 -3.87 -1.95
C LEU A 35 8.66 -2.55 -1.30
N ALA A 36 7.43 -2.49 -0.81
CA ALA A 36 6.85 -1.35 -0.13
C ALA A 36 6.70 -1.58 1.38
N LEU A 37 6.63 -0.47 2.13
CA LEU A 37 6.43 -0.45 3.57
C LEU A 37 5.12 0.28 3.90
N LYS A 38 4.31 -0.36 4.74
CA LYS A 38 3.19 0.25 5.45
C LYS A 38 3.38 0.05 6.95
N ASN A 39 3.60 1.14 7.69
CA ASN A 39 3.57 1.12 9.15
C ASN A 39 2.11 1.11 9.61
N VAL A 40 1.84 0.31 10.63
CA VAL A 40 0.49 0.19 11.20
C VAL A 40 0.50 0.87 12.55
N SER A 41 -0.28 1.95 12.68
CA SER A 41 -0.31 2.76 13.90
C SER A 41 -1.70 2.81 14.50
N MET A 42 -1.80 2.80 15.84
CA MET A 42 -3.08 2.95 16.54
C MET A 42 -3.78 4.27 16.17
N ASN A 43 -3.03 5.27 15.71
CA ASN A 43 -3.55 6.57 15.31
C ASN A 43 -4.14 6.61 13.88
N GLU A 44 -4.45 5.46 13.28
CA GLU A 44 -5.14 5.38 11.99
C GLU A 44 -6.66 5.36 12.14
N PRO A 45 -7.42 6.04 11.26
CA PRO A 45 -8.85 6.29 11.47
C PRO A 45 -9.70 5.02 11.50
N PHE A 46 -9.30 3.95 10.79
CA PHE A 46 -10.07 2.72 10.75
C PHE A 46 -10.05 1.93 12.08
N PHE A 47 -9.08 2.18 12.97
CA PHE A 47 -9.02 1.49 14.27
C PHE A 47 -10.09 1.95 15.26
N GLN A 48 -10.70 3.12 15.05
CA GLN A 48 -11.85 3.57 15.85
C GLN A 48 -13.02 2.59 15.74
N GLY A 49 -13.20 1.98 14.56
CA GLY A 49 -14.29 1.07 14.26
C GLY A 49 -13.89 -0.40 14.12
N HIS A 50 -12.60 -0.72 14.01
CA HIS A 50 -12.16 -2.08 13.69
C HIS A 50 -11.06 -2.60 14.64
N PHE A 51 -11.39 -2.99 15.86
CA PHE A 51 -12.69 -2.85 16.56
C PHE A 51 -12.49 -2.08 17.87
N PRO A 52 -13.53 -1.42 18.41
CA PRO A 52 -13.43 -0.79 19.73
C PRO A 52 -12.87 -1.76 20.78
N GLY A 53 -11.76 -1.38 21.44
CA GLY A 53 -11.06 -2.19 22.44
C GLY A 53 -10.23 -3.36 21.90
N LYS A 54 -10.26 -3.64 20.59
CA LYS A 54 -9.48 -4.70 19.94
C LYS A 54 -9.05 -4.27 18.53
N PRO A 55 -8.06 -3.37 18.41
CA PRO A 55 -7.62 -2.85 17.13
C PRO A 55 -6.97 -3.97 16.30
N VAL A 56 -7.48 -4.18 15.08
CA VAL A 56 -6.94 -5.14 14.11
C VAL A 56 -7.02 -4.48 12.73
N MET A 57 -5.94 -4.49 11.95
CA MET A 57 -5.99 -3.89 10.61
C MET A 57 -6.98 -4.68 9.74
N PRO A 58 -7.93 -4.03 9.06
CA PRO A 58 -8.83 -4.71 8.14
C PRO A 58 -8.06 -5.39 7.01
N GLY A 59 -8.30 -6.69 6.78
CA GLY A 59 -7.58 -7.44 5.74
C GLY A 59 -7.72 -6.83 4.34
N VAL A 60 -8.86 -6.22 4.05
CA VAL A 60 -9.10 -5.50 2.78
C VAL A 60 -8.16 -4.30 2.59
N LEU A 61 -7.72 -3.64 3.66
CA LEU A 61 -6.75 -2.54 3.56
C LEU A 61 -5.32 -3.04 3.32
N ILE A 62 -5.01 -4.29 3.66
CA ILE A 62 -3.74 -4.93 3.27
C ILE A 62 -3.74 -5.18 1.76
N VAL A 63 -4.86 -5.66 1.23
CA VAL A 63 -5.04 -5.86 -0.23
C VAL A 63 -4.98 -4.53 -0.97
N GLU A 64 -5.61 -3.49 -0.45
CA GLU A 64 -5.53 -2.14 -1.01
C GLU A 64 -4.10 -1.60 -1.01
N ALA A 65 -3.36 -1.75 0.09
CA ALA A 65 -1.96 -1.32 0.15
C ALA A 65 -1.08 -2.08 -0.87
N LEU A 66 -1.31 -3.39 -1.07
CA LEU A 66 -0.67 -4.16 -2.12
C LEU A 66 -1.05 -3.64 -3.52
N ALA A 67 -2.32 -3.33 -3.77
CA ALA A 67 -2.76 -2.77 -5.04
C ALA A 67 -2.09 -1.42 -5.35
N GLN A 68 -1.94 -0.56 -4.35
CA GLN A 68 -1.21 0.71 -4.48
C GLN A 68 0.28 0.50 -4.75
N ALA A 69 0.91 -0.49 -4.11
CA ALA A 69 2.29 -0.86 -4.39
C ALA A 69 2.47 -1.37 -5.83
N THR A 70 1.53 -2.18 -6.34
CA THR A 70 1.52 -2.64 -7.73
C THR A 70 1.33 -1.48 -8.72
N CYS A 71 0.48 -0.51 -8.39
CA CYS A 71 0.31 0.71 -9.18
C CYS A 71 1.61 1.51 -9.29
N LEU A 72 2.33 1.67 -8.17
CA LEU A 72 3.67 2.28 -8.18
C LEU A 72 4.64 1.51 -9.09
N LEU A 73 4.67 0.17 -9.01
CA LEU A 73 5.52 -0.64 -9.87
C LEU A 73 5.16 -0.45 -11.35
N ALA A 74 3.87 -0.49 -11.71
CA ALA A 74 3.41 -0.30 -13.09
C ALA A 74 3.86 1.07 -13.63
N MET A 75 3.64 2.15 -12.85
CA MET A 75 4.04 3.50 -13.22
C MET A 75 5.55 3.65 -13.41
N GLU A 76 6.39 3.01 -12.58
CA GLU A 76 7.85 3.02 -12.76
C GLU A 76 8.33 2.12 -13.90
N SER A 77 7.48 1.21 -14.39
CA SER A 77 7.79 0.28 -15.48
C SER A 77 7.40 0.82 -16.86
N GLU A 78 6.45 1.74 -16.91
CA GLU A 78 5.99 2.38 -18.14
C GLU A 78 6.89 3.57 -18.52
N ALA A 79 7.11 3.76 -19.83
CA ALA A 79 7.96 4.84 -20.36
C ALA A 79 7.22 6.18 -20.50
N ASP A 80 5.89 6.16 -20.56
CA ASP A 80 5.06 7.36 -20.71
C ASP A 80 4.39 7.73 -19.38
N ASP A 81 4.62 8.97 -18.96
CA ASP A 81 4.08 9.55 -17.72
C ASP A 81 2.65 10.08 -17.94
N ASN A 82 1.79 9.26 -18.52
CA ASN A 82 0.39 9.63 -18.69
C ASN A 82 -0.31 9.61 -17.32
N GLU A 83 -1.12 10.62 -17.02
CA GLU A 83 -1.95 10.71 -15.80
C GLU A 83 -3.06 9.63 -15.80
N LEU A 84 -2.67 8.37 -15.70
CA LEU A 84 -3.58 7.23 -15.72
C LEU A 84 -4.03 6.89 -14.30
N ILE A 85 -5.34 6.79 -14.13
CA ILE A 85 -5.94 6.25 -12.91
C ILE A 85 -6.05 4.74 -13.09
N TYR A 86 -5.25 4.00 -12.33
CA TYR A 86 -5.36 2.55 -12.25
C TYR A 86 -6.52 2.16 -11.33
N LEU A 87 -7.39 1.28 -11.82
CA LEU A 87 -8.51 0.73 -11.06
C LEU A 87 -8.28 -0.76 -10.83
N LEU A 88 -8.48 -1.21 -9.59
CA LEU A 88 -8.35 -2.62 -9.24
C LEU A 88 -9.53 -3.42 -9.83
N ALA A 89 -9.26 -4.20 -10.87
CA ALA A 89 -10.29 -4.96 -11.58
C ALA A 89 -10.77 -6.22 -10.83
N GLY A 90 -9.91 -6.81 -10.00
CA GLY A 90 -10.25 -8.01 -9.26
C GLY A 90 -9.10 -8.51 -8.40
N VAL A 91 -9.44 -9.36 -7.43
CA VAL A 91 -8.50 -10.02 -6.53
C VAL A 91 -8.91 -11.48 -6.43
N ASP A 92 -7.98 -12.39 -6.71
CA ASP A 92 -8.20 -13.83 -6.57
C ASP A 92 -7.23 -14.42 -5.55
N LYS A 93 -7.61 -15.55 -4.94
CA LYS A 93 -6.78 -16.35 -4.01
C LYS A 93 -6.18 -15.59 -2.82
N ALA A 94 -6.74 -14.45 -2.41
CA ALA A 94 -6.34 -13.76 -1.19
C ALA A 94 -6.48 -14.68 0.04
N ARG A 95 -5.44 -14.73 0.88
CA ARG A 95 -5.40 -15.54 2.11
C ARG A 95 -4.73 -14.74 3.24
N PHE A 96 -5.46 -14.50 4.32
CA PHE A 96 -4.95 -13.83 5.51
C PHE A 96 -4.52 -14.86 6.54
N LYS A 97 -3.23 -14.90 6.86
CA LYS A 97 -2.64 -15.94 7.72
C LYS A 97 -2.53 -15.54 9.18
N ARG A 98 -2.36 -14.24 9.46
CA ARG A 98 -2.22 -13.68 10.80
C ARG A 98 -2.89 -12.32 10.87
N GLN A 99 -3.29 -11.93 12.08
CA GLN A 99 -3.73 -10.58 12.35
C GLN A 99 -2.55 -9.62 12.26
N VAL A 100 -2.84 -8.39 11.83
CA VAL A 100 -1.89 -7.27 11.81
C VAL A 100 -2.41 -6.24 12.79
N LEU A 101 -1.54 -5.76 13.67
CA LEU A 101 -1.88 -4.96 14.84
C LEU A 101 -1.12 -3.62 14.84
N PRO A 102 -1.59 -2.61 15.58
CA PRO A 102 -0.80 -1.41 15.84
C PRO A 102 0.60 -1.73 16.35
N GLY A 103 1.62 -1.10 15.75
CA GLY A 103 3.03 -1.35 16.01
C GLY A 103 3.71 -2.26 14.98
N ASP A 104 2.94 -2.98 14.17
CA ASP A 104 3.50 -3.81 13.10
C ASP A 104 4.03 -2.97 11.92
N GLN A 105 5.03 -3.52 11.24
CA GLN A 105 5.46 -3.08 9.93
C GLN A 105 5.08 -4.13 8.88
N LEU A 106 4.30 -3.71 7.89
CA LEU A 106 3.97 -4.54 6.74
C LEU A 106 4.96 -4.27 5.62
N HIS A 107 5.68 -5.32 5.25
CA HIS A 107 6.50 -5.38 4.05
C HIS A 107 5.62 -6.01 2.95
N LEU A 108 5.40 -5.25 1.89
CA LEU A 108 4.49 -5.57 0.78
C LEU A 108 5.33 -5.85 -0.46
N GLU A 109 5.25 -7.05 -1.01
CA GLU A 109 5.96 -7.50 -2.21
C GLU A 109 5.05 -8.37 -3.08
#